data_AF-A0A0K1E647-F1
#
_entry.id   AF-A0A0K1E647-F1
#
_cell.length_a   1.000
_cell.length_b   1.000
_cell.length_c   1.000
_cell.angle_alpha   90.00
_cell.angle_beta   90.00
_cell.angle_gamma   90.00
#
_symmetry.space_group_name_H-M   'P 1'
#
loop_
_entity.id
_entity.type
_entity.pdbx_description
1 polymer ?
#
loop_
_entity_poly.entity_id
_entity_poly.type
_entity_poly.pdbx_seq_one_letter_code
_entity_poly.pdbx_strand_id
1 'polypeptide(L)'
;MTPMECDEKLPLELVWRDDGHLTEVALTVMADGELSLLPGDAAPHASHCATCASALGAAALLSLRVGGALGAHSVVAASSADPFAAPTLVTSALAAPALVASSGTDDLTTPAHASKAPLVPSATSSPPSALAVARPLPLMALLASLGLATIAATPRLSTLEQDAQSLGRSLLMLTRLARTVVASDSFASHSARAPLQWLSALLLLVFGLVVARAARSRILVEQGEQG
;
A
#
# COMPACT_ATOMS: atom_id res chain seq x y z
N MET A 1 50.85 -3.76 -9.82
CA MET A 1 49.55 -3.19 -10.21
C MET A 1 48.50 -4.11 -9.61
N THR A 2 48.23 -3.94 -8.32
CA THR A 2 47.13 -4.64 -7.66
C THR A 2 45.84 -4.09 -8.27
N PRO A 3 44.91 -4.95 -8.72
CA PRO A 3 43.63 -4.49 -9.21
C PRO A 3 43.03 -3.59 -8.14
N MET A 4 42.61 -2.41 -8.56
CA MET A 4 41.82 -1.48 -7.76
C MET A 4 40.43 -2.13 -7.63
N GLU A 5 40.37 -3.22 -6.85
CA GLU A 5 39.11 -3.84 -6.45
C GLU A 5 38.32 -2.77 -5.72
N CYS A 6 37.10 -2.51 -6.19
CA CYS A 6 36.22 -1.50 -5.64
C CYS A 6 35.97 -1.77 -4.15
N ASP A 7 36.83 -1.21 -3.32
CA ASP A 7 36.81 -1.14 -1.86
C ASP A 7 35.70 -0.19 -1.37
N GLU A 8 34.56 -0.17 -2.05
CA GLU A 8 33.38 0.63 -1.68
C GLU A 8 32.52 -0.11 -0.64
N LYS A 9 33.19 -0.86 0.23
CA LYS A 9 32.58 -1.52 1.38
C LYS A 9 33.08 -0.85 2.64
N LEU A 10 32.22 -0.77 3.64
CA LEU A 10 32.60 -0.30 4.95
C LEU A 10 33.69 -1.21 5.54
N PRO A 11 34.71 -0.63 6.19
CA PRO A 11 35.73 -1.41 6.88
C PRO A 11 35.10 -2.29 7.95
N LEU A 12 35.65 -3.48 8.16
CA LEU A 12 35.07 -4.51 9.03
C LEU A 12 34.85 -4.02 10.48
N GLU A 13 35.70 -3.13 10.97
CA GLU A 13 35.58 -2.49 12.30
C GLU A 13 34.34 -1.58 12.44
N LEU A 14 33.85 -1.02 11.33
CA LEU A 14 32.61 -0.26 11.30
C LEU A 14 31.39 -1.16 11.12
N VAL A 15 31.57 -2.40 10.68
CA VAL A 15 30.46 -3.34 10.44
C VAL A 15 30.21 -4.21 11.66
N TRP A 16 31.29 -4.70 12.28
CA TRP A 16 31.28 -5.68 13.34
C TRP A 16 31.84 -5.09 14.63
N ARG A 17 31.18 -5.42 15.74
CA ARG A 17 31.68 -5.21 17.09
C ARG A 17 32.55 -6.41 17.52
N ASP A 18 33.35 -6.20 18.57
CA ASP A 18 34.20 -7.25 19.15
C ASP A 18 33.39 -8.43 19.72
N ASP A 19 32.11 -8.24 20.04
CA ASP A 19 31.18 -9.26 20.51
C ASP A 19 30.56 -10.11 19.38
N GLY A 20 30.90 -9.81 18.12
CA GLY A 20 30.37 -10.49 16.94
C GLY A 20 28.99 -10.01 16.52
N HIS A 21 28.47 -8.91 17.09
CA HIS A 21 27.24 -8.26 16.64
C HIS A 21 27.51 -7.16 15.61
N LEU A 22 26.47 -6.79 14.86
CA LEU A 22 26.54 -5.64 13.96
C LEU A 22 26.59 -4.34 14.77
N THR A 23 27.39 -3.39 14.29
CA THR A 23 27.40 -2.03 14.84
C THR A 23 26.09 -1.30 14.49
N GLU A 24 25.83 -0.18 15.17
CA GLU A 24 24.69 0.68 14.87
C GLU A 24 24.78 1.31 13.46
N VAL A 25 25.99 1.58 12.98
CA VAL A 25 26.25 2.09 11.63
C VAL A 25 25.80 1.06 10.60
N ALA A 26 26.21 -0.20 10.74
CA ALA A 26 25.80 -1.26 9.82
C ALA A 26 24.29 -1.52 9.84
N LEU A 27 23.67 -1.45 11.02
CA LEU A 27 22.22 -1.62 11.16
C LEU A 27 21.44 -0.48 10.49
N THR A 28 21.91 0.77 10.62
CA THR A 28 21.29 1.94 9.97
C THR A 28 21.43 1.87 8.45
N VAL A 29 22.63 1.57 7.95
CA VAL A 29 22.87 1.36 6.50
C VAL A 29 21.95 0.27 5.94
N MET A 30 21.78 -0.83 6.69
CA MET A 30 20.87 -1.91 6.29
C MET A 30 19.39 -1.48 6.35
N ALA A 31 19.01 -0.69 7.35
CA ALA A 31 17.65 -0.15 7.50
C ALA A 31 17.26 0.80 6.36
N ASP A 32 18.22 1.58 5.85
CA ASP A 32 18.04 2.49 4.72
C ASP A 32 18.08 1.75 3.37
N GLY A 33 18.45 0.48 3.36
CA GLY A 33 18.46 -0.40 2.18
C GLY A 33 19.77 -0.37 1.39
N GLU A 34 20.82 0.25 1.92
CA GLU A 34 22.13 0.41 1.27
C GLU A 34 23.05 -0.81 1.47
N LEU A 35 22.53 -2.00 1.18
CA LEU A 35 23.24 -3.27 1.39
C LEU A 35 24.55 -3.42 0.60
N SER A 36 24.74 -2.64 -0.47
CA SER A 36 25.96 -2.63 -1.27
C SER A 36 27.19 -2.14 -0.50
N LEU A 37 26.98 -1.30 0.53
CA LEU A 37 28.05 -0.78 1.37
C LEU A 37 28.52 -1.79 2.43
N LEU A 38 27.80 -2.89 2.62
CA LEU A 38 28.08 -3.89 3.63
C LEU A 38 28.81 -5.12 3.04
N PRO A 39 29.63 -5.80 3.83
CA PRO A 39 30.16 -7.11 3.46
C PRO A 39 29.02 -8.14 3.38
N GLY A 40 29.21 -9.18 2.54
CA GLY A 40 28.13 -10.09 2.16
C GLY A 40 27.60 -10.98 3.29
N ASP A 41 28.31 -11.03 4.41
CA ASP A 41 27.99 -11.78 5.63
C ASP A 41 27.12 -10.99 6.63
N ALA A 42 27.03 -9.66 6.51
CA ALA A 42 26.26 -8.82 7.43
C ALA A 42 24.74 -9.12 7.37
N ALA A 43 24.17 -9.16 6.16
CA ALA A 43 22.75 -9.44 5.94
C ALA A 43 22.31 -10.82 6.44
N PRO A 44 23.02 -11.93 6.13
CA PRO A 44 22.65 -13.23 6.68
C PRO A 44 22.85 -13.28 8.21
N HIS A 45 23.83 -12.60 8.79
CA HIS A 45 23.94 -12.54 10.26
C HIS A 45 22.72 -11.86 10.89
N ALA A 46 22.27 -10.71 10.36
CA ALA A 46 21.12 -9.99 10.89
C ALA A 46 19.82 -10.84 10.90
N SER A 47 19.66 -11.77 9.96
CA SER A 47 18.49 -12.65 9.91
C SER A 47 18.56 -13.85 10.87
N HIS A 48 19.76 -14.24 11.33
CA HIS A 48 19.96 -15.37 12.25
C HIS A 48 20.21 -14.93 13.71
N CYS A 49 20.76 -13.73 13.92
CA CYS A 49 21.02 -13.19 15.25
C CYS A 49 19.80 -12.41 15.77
N ALA A 50 19.12 -12.93 16.79
CA ALA A 50 17.92 -12.30 17.36
C ALA A 50 18.16 -10.86 17.86
N THR A 51 19.32 -10.60 18.47
CA THR A 51 19.71 -9.27 18.93
C THR A 51 19.82 -8.30 17.76
N CYS A 52 20.57 -8.66 16.72
CA CYS A 52 20.73 -7.82 15.52
C CYS A 52 19.41 -7.63 14.77
N ALA A 53 18.57 -8.67 14.66
CA ALA A 53 17.26 -8.60 14.03
C ALA A 53 16.34 -7.58 14.75
N SER A 54 16.33 -7.62 16.09
CA SER A 54 15.52 -6.69 16.88
C SER A 54 16.00 -5.24 16.75
N ALA A 55 17.32 -5.02 16.77
CA ALA A 55 17.92 -3.70 16.61
C ALA A 55 17.72 -3.13 15.20
N LEU A 56 17.83 -3.98 14.16
CA LEU A 56 17.52 -3.61 12.78
C LEU A 56 16.05 -3.17 12.63
N GLY A 57 15.11 -3.89 13.25
CA GLY A 57 13.70 -3.51 13.25
C GLY A 57 13.46 -2.13 13.86
N ALA A 58 14.13 -1.82 14.97
CA ALA A 58 14.06 -0.50 15.61
C ALA A 58 14.65 0.60 14.70
N ALA A 59 15.81 0.37 14.10
CA ALA A 59 16.43 1.29 13.16
C ALA A 59 15.54 1.56 11.93
N ALA A 60 14.95 0.52 11.34
CA ALA A 60 14.04 0.66 10.20
C ALA A 60 12.78 1.48 10.53
N LEU A 61 12.20 1.30 11.72
CA LEU A 61 11.06 2.12 12.16
C LEU A 61 11.45 3.59 12.36
N LEU A 62 12.68 3.86 12.81
CA LEU A 62 13.20 5.23 12.90
C LEU A 62 13.40 5.85 11.52
N SER A 63 14.03 5.14 10.57
CA SER A 63 14.19 5.62 9.19
C SER A 63 12.84 5.94 8.53
N LEU A 64 11.81 5.10 8.76
CA LEU A 64 10.45 5.36 8.27
C LEU A 64 9.82 6.62 8.88
N ARG A 65 10.01 6.87 10.19
CA ARG A 65 9.50 8.08 10.84
C ARG A 65 10.21 9.33 10.35
N VAL A 66 11.53 9.27 10.17
CA VAL A 66 12.33 10.38 9.62
C VAL A 66 11.88 10.68 8.19
N GLY A 67 11.74 9.65 7.34
CA GLY A 67 11.22 9.80 5.99
C GLY A 67 9.82 10.41 5.95
N GLY A 68 8.93 10.01 6.88
CA GLY A 68 7.60 10.60 7.01
C GLY A 68 7.63 12.08 7.41
N ALA A 69 8.49 12.46 8.36
CA ALA A 69 8.66 13.85 8.78
C ALA A 69 9.22 14.72 7.65
N LEU A 70 10.27 14.26 6.97
CA LEU A 70 10.87 14.96 5.83
C LEU A 70 9.89 15.09 4.66
N GLY A 71 9.11 14.04 4.37
CA GLY A 71 8.06 14.06 3.35
C GLY A 71 6.97 15.11 3.64
N ALA A 72 6.53 15.23 4.90
CA ALA A 72 5.56 16.24 5.30
C ALA A 72 6.06 17.68 5.09
N HIS A 73 7.36 17.93 5.29
CA HIS A 73 7.97 19.24 5.03
C HIS A 73 8.23 19.49 3.54
N SER A 74 8.53 18.45 2.75
CA SER A 74 8.75 18.58 1.31
C SER A 74 7.50 19.02 0.53
N VAL A 75 6.31 18.62 0.98
CA VAL A 75 5.04 19.02 0.34
C VAL A 75 4.76 20.51 0.53
N VAL A 76 5.24 21.11 1.63
CA VAL A 76 5.06 22.55 1.90
C VAL A 76 6.01 23.39 1.05
N ALA A 77 7.23 22.91 0.80
CA ALA A 77 8.21 23.60 -0.05
C ALA A 77 7.81 23.65 -1.53
N ALA A 78 7.05 22.66 -2.02
CA ALA A 78 6.52 22.66 -3.38
C ALA A 78 5.39 23.69 -3.58
N SER A 79 4.74 24.15 -2.51
CA SER A 79 3.65 25.14 -2.58
C SER A 79 4.12 26.60 -2.56
N SER A 80 5.43 26.85 -2.43
CA SER A 80 6.03 28.19 -2.50
C SER A 80 6.75 28.46 -3.83
N ALA A 81 6.56 27.60 -4.85
CA ALA A 81 6.95 27.95 -6.21
C ALA A 81 6.15 29.18 -6.66
N ASP A 82 6.88 30.21 -7.10
CA ASP A 82 6.44 31.58 -7.38
C ASP A 82 5.01 31.77 -7.92
N PRO A 83 4.19 32.67 -7.33
CA PRO A 83 2.92 33.11 -7.92
C PRO A 83 3.08 34.01 -9.17
N PHE A 84 4.27 34.08 -9.79
CA PHE A 84 4.57 35.03 -10.88
C PHE A 84 4.83 34.42 -12.26
N ALA A 85 4.46 33.15 -12.48
CA ALA A 85 4.28 32.64 -13.84
C ALA A 85 2.83 32.89 -14.29
N ALA A 86 2.61 34.02 -14.96
CA ALA A 86 1.31 34.38 -15.54
C ALA A 86 0.81 33.25 -16.48
N PRO A 87 -0.43 32.76 -16.34
CA PRO A 87 -0.97 31.76 -17.25
C PRO A 87 -1.30 32.42 -18.59
N THR A 88 -0.56 32.06 -19.63
CA THR A 88 -0.97 32.31 -21.01
C THR A 88 -2.22 31.47 -21.28
N LEU A 89 -3.38 32.11 -21.23
CA LEU A 89 -4.66 31.52 -21.61
C LEU A 89 -4.61 31.04 -23.07
N VAL A 90 -4.45 29.73 -23.27
CA VAL A 90 -4.86 29.08 -24.52
C VAL A 90 -6.23 28.46 -24.28
N THR A 91 -7.25 29.26 -24.57
CA THR A 91 -8.64 28.83 -24.73
C THR A 91 -8.75 27.89 -25.93
N SER A 92 -8.75 26.58 -25.67
CA SER A 92 -9.30 25.60 -26.59
C SER A 92 -10.56 25.02 -25.98
N ALA A 93 -11.68 25.51 -26.50
CA ALA A 93 -13.01 24.99 -26.28
C ALA A 93 -13.09 23.54 -26.78
N LEU A 94 -13.47 22.60 -25.91
CA LEU A 94 -14.11 21.37 -26.34
C LEU A 94 -15.22 20.99 -25.36
N ALA A 95 -16.38 20.79 -25.95
CA ALA A 95 -17.68 20.65 -25.31
C ALA A 95 -17.76 19.45 -24.35
N ALA A 96 -18.41 19.67 -23.20
CA ALA A 96 -18.91 18.62 -22.33
C ALA A 96 -20.39 18.32 -22.66
N PRO A 97 -20.81 17.04 -22.76
CA PRO A 97 -22.21 16.68 -22.69
C PRO A 97 -22.68 16.66 -21.23
N ALA A 98 -23.81 17.29 -20.98
CA ALA A 98 -24.51 17.30 -19.71
C ALA A 98 -25.03 15.89 -19.36
N LEU A 99 -24.62 15.38 -18.19
CA LEU A 99 -25.20 14.19 -17.58
C LEU A 99 -25.99 14.62 -16.35
N VAL A 100 -27.31 14.51 -16.50
CA VAL A 100 -28.34 14.70 -15.48
C VAL A 100 -28.20 13.61 -14.42
N ALA A 101 -27.88 13.98 -13.18
CA ALA A 101 -28.04 13.11 -12.01
C ALA A 101 -29.19 13.65 -11.16
N SER A 102 -30.30 12.92 -11.18
CA SER A 102 -31.49 13.14 -10.37
C SER A 102 -31.19 12.88 -8.89
N SER A 103 -31.39 13.90 -8.06
CA SER A 103 -31.39 13.80 -6.60
C SER A 103 -32.77 13.39 -6.11
N GLY A 104 -32.92 12.12 -5.73
CA GLY A 104 -34.04 11.64 -4.93
C GLY A 104 -33.79 11.95 -3.46
N THR A 105 -34.40 13.03 -2.99
CA THR A 105 -34.71 13.31 -1.57
C THR A 105 -35.90 12.47 -1.17
N ASP A 106 -35.81 11.71 -0.07
CA ASP A 106 -36.89 11.18 0.76
C ASP A 106 -36.18 10.49 1.95
N ASP A 107 -36.54 10.60 3.23
CA ASP A 107 -37.68 11.24 3.86
C ASP A 107 -37.36 11.45 5.34
N LEU A 108 -38.02 12.46 5.88
CA LEU A 108 -38.17 12.85 7.28
C LEU A 108 -38.71 11.67 8.11
N THR A 109 -38.27 11.50 9.37
CA THR A 109 -39.17 11.26 10.53
C THR A 109 -38.39 11.37 11.85
N THR A 110 -38.58 12.52 12.49
CA THR A 110 -38.46 12.71 13.95
C THR A 110 -39.87 12.54 14.52
N PRO A 111 -40.03 11.90 15.68
CA PRO A 111 -40.79 12.59 16.72
C PRO A 111 -40.13 12.51 18.09
N ALA A 112 -40.05 13.67 18.71
CA ALA A 112 -39.87 13.84 20.15
C ALA A 112 -41.17 13.47 20.88
N HIS A 113 -41.06 12.69 21.95
CA HIS A 113 -42.03 12.77 23.05
C HIS A 113 -41.30 12.67 24.39
N ALA A 114 -41.29 13.81 25.09
CA ALA A 114 -41.00 13.89 26.51
C ALA A 114 -42.22 13.38 27.29
N SER A 115 -42.01 12.46 28.25
CA SER A 115 -42.98 12.20 29.31
C SER A 115 -42.30 11.68 30.58
N LYS A 116 -42.11 12.61 31.53
CA LYS A 116 -42.33 12.57 32.98
C LYS A 116 -42.09 11.25 33.76
N ALA A 117 -41.21 11.35 34.77
CA ALA A 117 -40.85 10.35 35.80
C ALA A 117 -42.03 9.88 36.68
N PRO A 118 -41.90 8.71 37.34
CA PRO A 118 -41.40 8.73 38.73
C PRO A 118 -40.45 7.57 39.10
N LEU A 119 -39.66 7.81 40.15
CA LEU A 119 -38.72 6.88 40.79
C LEU A 119 -39.41 5.58 41.26
N VAL A 120 -38.92 4.43 40.80
CA VAL A 120 -39.07 3.12 41.45
C VAL A 120 -37.73 2.37 41.31
N PRO A 121 -37.13 1.87 42.41
CA PRO A 121 -35.92 1.07 42.36
C PRO A 121 -36.30 -0.39 42.15
N SER A 122 -35.98 -1.01 41.01
CA SER A 122 -35.96 -2.48 40.87
C SER A 122 -35.31 -2.96 39.60
N ALA A 123 -34.48 -3.99 39.80
CA ALA A 123 -34.12 -5.05 38.88
C ALA A 123 -33.16 -4.73 37.72
N THR A 124 -31.93 -5.19 37.91
CA THR A 124 -30.93 -5.55 36.91
C THR A 124 -31.55 -6.50 35.87
N SER A 125 -32.12 -5.96 34.78
CA SER A 125 -32.45 -6.74 33.59
C SER A 125 -31.42 -6.44 32.51
N SER A 126 -30.47 -7.36 32.32
CA SER A 126 -29.61 -7.38 31.15
C SER A 126 -30.46 -7.33 29.88
N PRO A 127 -30.20 -6.41 28.94
CA PRO A 127 -30.90 -6.42 27.67
C PRO A 127 -30.58 -7.74 26.94
N PRO A 128 -31.57 -8.40 26.31
CA PRO A 128 -31.30 -9.55 25.47
C PRO A 128 -30.41 -9.06 24.32
N SER A 129 -29.22 -9.66 24.21
CA SER A 129 -28.34 -9.48 23.05
C SER A 129 -29.11 -9.91 21.81
N ALA A 130 -29.76 -8.95 21.15
CA ALA A 130 -30.36 -9.12 19.85
C ALA A 130 -29.23 -9.41 18.87
N LEU A 131 -28.98 -10.70 18.65
CA LEU A 131 -28.14 -11.23 17.59
C LEU A 131 -28.62 -10.61 16.28
N ALA A 132 -27.90 -9.59 15.81
CA ALA A 132 -28.13 -8.98 14.52
C ALA A 132 -28.02 -10.09 13.48
N VAL A 133 -29.16 -10.48 12.92
CA VAL A 133 -29.24 -11.44 11.81
C VAL A 133 -28.44 -10.84 10.67
N ALA A 134 -27.24 -11.38 10.45
CA ALA A 134 -26.36 -10.99 9.38
C ALA A 134 -27.07 -11.30 8.05
N ARG A 135 -27.56 -10.26 7.38
CA ARG A 135 -28.11 -10.41 6.03
C ARG A 135 -26.96 -10.77 5.10
N PRO A 136 -27.12 -11.80 4.23
CA PRO A 136 -26.11 -12.16 3.27
C PRO A 136 -25.85 -10.96 2.36
N LEU A 137 -24.59 -10.53 2.29
CA LEU A 137 -24.15 -9.45 1.41
C LEU A 137 -24.43 -9.85 -0.05
N PRO A 138 -24.99 -8.95 -0.87
CA PRO A 138 -25.27 -9.22 -2.27
C PRO A 138 -23.96 -9.32 -3.07
N LEU A 139 -23.40 -10.53 -3.13
CA LEU A 139 -22.10 -10.83 -3.74
C LEU A 139 -22.04 -10.37 -5.21
N MET A 140 -23.17 -10.46 -5.91
CA MET A 140 -23.29 -10.00 -7.31
C MET A 140 -23.14 -8.48 -7.45
N ALA A 141 -23.61 -7.69 -6.47
CA ALA A 141 -23.45 -6.24 -6.48
C ALA A 141 -21.98 -5.85 -6.28
N LEU A 142 -21.27 -6.58 -5.41
CA LEU A 142 -19.83 -6.43 -5.22
C LEU A 142 -19.05 -6.75 -6.49
N LEU A 143 -19.33 -7.89 -7.12
CA LEU A 143 -18.66 -8.28 -8.37
C LEU A 143 -18.95 -7.30 -9.52
N ALA A 144 -20.19 -6.84 -9.65
CA ALA A 144 -20.56 -5.84 -10.65
C ALA A 144 -19.83 -4.51 -10.42
N SER A 145 -19.76 -4.04 -9.17
CA SER A 145 -19.04 -2.80 -8.84
C SER A 145 -17.54 -2.90 -9.10
N LEU A 146 -16.94 -4.07 -8.83
CA LEU A 146 -15.52 -4.33 -9.08
C LEU A 146 -15.22 -4.42 -10.58
N GLY A 147 -16.10 -5.06 -11.35
CA GLY A 147 -15.99 -5.12 -12.81
C GLY A 147 -16.13 -3.75 -13.46
N LEU A 148 -17.05 -2.90 -12.97
CA LEU A 148 -17.18 -1.54 -13.47
C LEU A 148 -15.96 -0.68 -13.13
N ALA A 149 -15.42 -0.82 -11.91
CA ALA A 149 -14.24 -0.09 -11.47
C ALA A 149 -12.98 -0.46 -12.29
N THR A 150 -12.81 -1.74 -12.66
CA THR A 150 -11.67 -2.17 -13.49
C THR A 150 -11.78 -1.65 -14.92
N ILE A 151 -12.98 -1.64 -15.52
CA ILE A 151 -13.22 -1.09 -16.86
C ILE A 151 -13.03 0.44 -16.88
N ALA A 152 -13.44 1.14 -15.82
CA ALA A 152 -13.26 2.58 -15.70
C ALA A 152 -11.78 2.99 -15.52
N ALA A 153 -10.95 2.10 -14.95
CA ALA A 153 -9.53 2.35 -14.73
C ALA A 153 -8.64 2.10 -15.97
N THR A 154 -9.15 1.36 -16.97
CA THR A 154 -8.38 0.97 -18.16
C THR A 154 -7.72 2.12 -18.94
N PRO A 155 -8.39 3.27 -19.21
CA PRO A 155 -7.77 4.35 -19.99
C PRO A 155 -6.65 5.10 -19.26
N ARG A 156 -6.47 4.89 -17.94
CA ARG A 156 -5.35 5.46 -17.16
C ARG A 156 -4.10 4.56 -17.14
N LEU A 157 -4.14 3.38 -17.74
CA LEU A 157 -2.99 2.47 -17.80
C LEU A 157 -1.91 2.91 -18.80
N SER A 158 -2.22 3.82 -19.74
CA SER A 158 -1.24 4.35 -20.69
C SER A 158 -0.30 5.39 -20.06
N THR A 159 -0.71 6.06 -18.98
CA THR A 159 0.15 7.01 -18.24
C THR A 159 0.98 6.33 -17.13
N LEU A 160 0.77 5.03 -16.90
CA LEU A 160 1.36 4.28 -15.78
C LEU A 160 2.76 3.73 -16.04
N GLU A 161 3.28 3.85 -17.27
CA GLU A 161 4.62 3.37 -17.60
C GLU A 161 5.71 4.13 -16.80
N GLN A 162 5.43 5.39 -16.44
CA GLN A 162 6.32 6.22 -15.62
C GLN A 162 6.23 5.91 -14.12
N ASP A 163 5.24 5.12 -13.69
CA ASP A 163 4.95 4.83 -12.28
C ASP A 163 4.94 3.32 -11.97
N ALA A 164 5.59 2.52 -12.81
CA ALA A 164 5.67 1.06 -12.64
C ALA A 164 6.24 0.65 -11.27
N GLN A 165 7.12 1.46 -10.67
CA GLN A 165 7.67 1.23 -9.33
C GLN A 165 6.64 1.44 -8.21
N SER A 166 5.78 2.47 -8.30
CA SER A 166 4.74 2.72 -7.30
C SER A 166 3.61 1.68 -7.40
N LEU A 167 3.32 1.22 -8.63
CA LEU A 167 2.39 0.11 -8.87
C LEU A 167 2.93 -1.20 -8.31
N GLY A 168 4.23 -1.48 -8.47
CA GLY A 168 4.88 -2.65 -7.86
C GLY A 168 4.80 -2.63 -6.32
N ARG A 169 5.05 -1.48 -5.68
CA ARG A 169 4.97 -1.33 -4.22
C ARG A 169 3.55 -1.48 -3.70
N SER A 170 2.56 -0.86 -4.36
CA SER A 170 1.15 -0.97 -3.96
C SER A 170 0.63 -2.40 -4.10
N LEU A 171 1.04 -3.11 -5.15
CA LEU A 171 0.65 -4.50 -5.36
C LEU A 171 1.29 -5.44 -4.32
N LEU A 172 2.56 -5.22 -3.95
CA LEU A 172 3.20 -5.91 -2.83
C LEU A 172 2.49 -5.68 -1.48
N MET A 173 2.11 -4.43 -1.19
CA MET A 173 1.34 -4.10 0.01
C MET A 173 -0.03 -4.77 0.01
N LEU A 174 -0.74 -4.78 -1.13
CA LEU A 174 -2.02 -5.45 -1.28
C LEU A 174 -1.90 -6.96 -1.07
N THR A 175 -0.82 -7.57 -1.57
CA THR A 175 -0.56 -9.00 -1.41
C THR A 175 -0.24 -9.35 0.05
N ARG A 176 0.54 -8.51 0.74
CA ARG A 176 0.80 -8.65 2.18
C ARG A 176 -0.48 -8.51 3.00
N LEU A 177 -1.31 -7.51 2.70
CA LEU A 177 -2.60 -7.31 3.36
C LEU A 177 -3.52 -8.53 3.16
N ALA A 178 -3.64 -9.01 1.93
CA ALA A 178 -4.40 -10.21 1.63
C ALA A 178 -3.90 -11.40 2.46
N ARG A 179 -2.58 -11.61 2.52
CA ARG A 179 -1.99 -12.69 3.33
C ARG A 179 -2.30 -12.54 4.82
N THR A 180 -2.26 -11.33 5.38
CA THR A 180 -2.62 -11.09 6.79
C THR A 180 -4.10 -11.38 7.06
N VAL A 181 -4.98 -11.04 6.12
CA VAL A 181 -6.42 -11.33 6.23
C VAL A 181 -6.73 -12.82 6.09
N VAL A 182 -5.96 -13.56 5.28
CA VAL A 182 -6.08 -15.02 5.19
C VAL A 182 -5.52 -15.70 6.44
N ALA A 183 -4.48 -15.15 7.06
CA ALA A 183 -3.87 -15.69 8.27
C ALA A 183 -4.70 -15.43 9.54
N SER A 184 -5.57 -14.40 9.54
CA SER A 184 -6.55 -14.25 10.61
C SER A 184 -7.58 -15.38 10.52
N ASP A 185 -7.66 -16.22 11.56
CA ASP A 185 -8.58 -17.37 11.73
C ASP A 185 -10.09 -17.03 11.66
N SER A 186 -10.44 -15.79 11.32
CA SER A 186 -11.80 -15.28 11.14
C SER A 186 -12.58 -15.97 10.01
N PHE A 187 -11.93 -16.79 9.18
CA PHE A 187 -12.55 -17.54 8.07
C PHE A 187 -12.62 -19.06 8.28
N ALA A 188 -12.64 -19.54 9.54
CA ALA A 188 -12.76 -20.96 9.86
C ALA A 188 -14.07 -21.65 9.39
N SER A 189 -15.00 -20.94 8.75
CA SER A 189 -16.17 -21.57 8.12
C SER A 189 -15.77 -22.24 6.79
N HIS A 190 -16.05 -23.55 6.67
CA HIS A 190 -15.68 -24.36 5.49
C HIS A 190 -16.13 -23.79 4.13
N SER A 191 -17.13 -22.88 4.12
CA SER A 191 -17.66 -22.26 2.91
C SER A 191 -16.76 -21.14 2.34
N ALA A 192 -15.86 -20.54 3.14
CA ALA A 192 -15.06 -19.39 2.70
C ALA A 192 -13.77 -19.74 1.94
N ARG A 193 -13.37 -21.02 1.86
CA ARG A 193 -12.09 -21.43 1.24
C ARG A 193 -12.12 -21.40 -0.30
N ALA A 194 -13.26 -21.70 -0.91
CA ALA A 194 -13.42 -21.70 -2.37
C ALA A 194 -13.18 -20.33 -3.02
N PRO A 195 -13.78 -19.22 -2.56
CA PRO A 195 -13.57 -17.92 -3.21
C PRO A 195 -12.13 -17.40 -3.04
N LEU A 196 -11.45 -17.76 -1.95
CA LEU A 196 -10.07 -17.34 -1.68
C LEU A 196 -9.08 -17.87 -2.73
N GLN A 197 -9.24 -19.14 -3.12
CA GLN A 197 -8.39 -19.76 -4.14
C GLN A 197 -8.59 -19.08 -5.50
N TRP A 198 -9.85 -18.82 -5.88
CA TRP A 198 -10.18 -18.08 -7.10
C TRP A 198 -9.60 -16.67 -7.10
N LEU A 199 -9.66 -15.97 -5.97
CA LEU A 199 -9.14 -14.62 -5.86
C LEU A 199 -7.62 -14.60 -5.99
N SER A 200 -6.91 -15.57 -5.40
CA SER A 200 -5.46 -15.71 -5.57
C SER A 200 -5.04 -16.05 -7.00
N ALA A 201 -5.79 -16.93 -7.68
CA ALA A 201 -5.55 -17.28 -9.07
C ALA A 201 -5.78 -16.08 -10.01
N LEU A 202 -6.84 -15.31 -9.76
CA LEU A 202 -7.14 -14.09 -10.50
C LEU A 202 -6.06 -13.03 -10.30
N LEU A 203 -5.56 -12.87 -9.07
CA LEU A 203 -4.48 -11.93 -8.76
C LEU A 203 -3.18 -12.32 -9.47
N LEU A 204 -2.82 -13.61 -9.48
CA LEU A 204 -1.65 -14.13 -10.21
C LEU A 204 -1.80 -13.96 -11.72
N LEU A 205 -2.99 -14.16 -12.28
CA LEU A 205 -3.26 -13.97 -13.70
C LEU A 205 -3.12 -12.50 -14.12
N VAL A 206 -3.70 -11.59 -13.34
CA VAL A 206 -3.56 -10.14 -13.56
C VAL A 206 -2.09 -9.72 -13.48
N PHE A 207 -1.37 -10.23 -12.47
CA PHE A 207 0.06 -9.96 -12.31
C PHE A 207 0.88 -10.45 -13.50
N GLY A 208 0.67 -11.70 -13.95
CA GLY A 208 1.36 -12.27 -15.11
C GLY A 208 1.09 -11.48 -16.40
N LEU A 209 -0.15 -11.01 -16.60
CA LEU A 209 -0.52 -10.18 -17.75
C LEU A 209 0.21 -8.84 -17.75
N VAL A 210 0.33 -8.19 -16.58
CA VAL A 210 1.07 -6.92 -16.42
C VAL A 210 2.55 -7.12 -16.74
N VAL A 211 3.17 -8.18 -16.23
CA VAL A 211 4.59 -8.50 -16.50
C VAL A 211 4.81 -8.80 -17.99
N ALA A 212 3.95 -9.61 -18.61
CA ALA A 212 4.06 -9.92 -20.03
C ALA A 212 3.94 -8.66 -20.92
N ARG A 213 3.06 -7.72 -20.53
CA ARG A 213 2.90 -6.45 -21.25
C ARG A 213 4.13 -5.54 -21.09
N ALA A 214 4.69 -5.46 -19.89
CA ALA A 214 5.92 -4.69 -19.62
C ALA A 214 7.14 -5.27 -20.35
N ALA A 215 7.24 -6.60 -20.45
CA ALA A 215 8.30 -7.24 -21.23
C ALA A 215 8.18 -6.91 -22.73
N ARG A 216 6.96 -6.89 -23.26
CA ARG A 216 6.71 -6.58 -24.67
C ARG A 216 7.01 -5.11 -25.02
N SER A 217 6.75 -4.17 -24.12
CA SER A 217 7.06 -2.75 -24.39
C SER A 217 8.55 -2.50 -24.51
N ARG A 218 9.37 -3.13 -23.66
CA ARG A 218 10.84 -3.05 -23.77
C ARG A 218 11.37 -3.51 -25.13
N ILE A 219 10.87 -4.63 -25.65
CA ILE A 219 11.31 -5.16 -26.95
C ILE A 219 10.97 -4.19 -28.09
N LEU A 220 9.80 -3.53 -28.04
CA LEU A 220 9.42 -2.56 -29.06
C LEU A 220 10.27 -1.28 -29.01
N VAL A 221 10.70 -0.85 -27.82
CA VAL A 221 11.61 0.28 -27.66
C VAL A 221 12.99 -0.05 -28.23
N GLU A 222 13.54 -1.22 -27.93
CA GLU A 222 14.85 -1.67 -28.44
C GLU A 222 14.87 -1.82 -29.97
N GLN A 223 13.74 -2.21 -30.59
CA GLN A 223 13.64 -2.30 -32.05
C GLN A 223 13.46 -0.93 -32.73
N GLY A 224 12.96 0.08 -32.02
CA GLY A 224 12.74 1.42 -32.55
C GLY A 224 14.02 2.28 -32.65
N GLU A 225 15.03 2.01 -31.84
CA GLU A 225 16.31 2.75 -31.88
C GLU A 225 17.28 2.26 -32.97
N GLN A 226 16.98 1.16 -33.65
CA GLN A 226 17.88 0.54 -34.65
C GLN A 226 17.51 0.82 -36.12
N GLY A 227 16.46 1.58 -36.40
CA GLY A 227 15.99 1.92 -37.75
C GLY A 227 16.07 3.40 -38.06
#